data_AF-A0A445EFN5-F1
#
_entry.id   AF-A0A445EFN5-F1
#
_cell.length_a   1.000
_cell.length_b   1.000
_cell.length_c   1.000
_cell.angle_alpha   90.00
_cell.angle_beta   90.00
_cell.angle_gamma   90.00
#
_symmetry.space_group_name_H-M   'P 1'
#
loop_
_entity.id
_entity.type
_entity.pdbx_description
1 polymer ?
#
loop_
_entity_poly.entity_id
_entity_poly.type
_entity_poly.pdbx_seq_one_letter_code
_entity_poly.pdbx_strand_id
1 'polypeptide(L)'
;MLNLQLLCNRVKGRDVAFQPAKLLWLIQRDFLRLVVLVVYPVNSIGFWILILCLIVSEGKSVQEMVNEALWHVPNIDGDKNIDKVNQIRDSLTIMGDNSTAFSLPQPHLDRIKLCDMKDAELDQSYVERREQLKELVASIIRPKIIQGKTLNGTEFVSFMDQMLEALNKGEIPSTGSLVEVFNKGVLEKCLQLYGEKMATSNLPLPEESLEEAHDKSKGEVIKVFEKQCFGRRHAKKSFRQLDAEVEKVYKSIILQNEYRSSKSCEAVYTRCEDIMDQLQVLRLPSMAKFDAGFQQCNRSFARECLGPAKTNYKQRMMKMLGKSRALFIKEYNKKIFNWLVTLSLVMVVIGRFITRFILIEIGAWMLFIFLQTYTRMFWSEESLYYNPVWNFIVATWETLVYSPILDLDRWAIPLVAMLSMFIVYCWACYWKRKYGSQWLLPLHTSNTNGLNRPRTD
;
A
#
# COMPACT_ATOMS: atom_id res chain seq x y z
N MET A 1 -0.61 -64.52 -12.15
CA MET A 1 -1.71 -65.03 -12.99
C MET A 1 -2.67 -63.88 -13.27
N LEU A 2 -2.31 -62.99 -14.21
CA LEU A 2 -3.10 -61.80 -14.53
C LEU A 2 -3.98 -62.13 -15.75
N ASN A 3 -5.25 -62.41 -15.49
CA ASN A 3 -6.28 -62.59 -16.51
C ASN A 3 -6.62 -61.22 -17.11
N LEU A 4 -6.24 -61.01 -18.38
CA LEU A 4 -6.50 -59.78 -19.13
C LEU A 4 -7.94 -59.83 -19.68
N GLN A 5 -8.93 -59.60 -18.83
CA GLN A 5 -10.37 -59.75 -19.15
C GLN A 5 -11.10 -58.39 -19.30
N LEU A 6 -10.41 -57.35 -19.78
CA LEU A 6 -10.90 -55.96 -19.72
C LEU A 6 -11.53 -55.40 -21.01
N LEU A 7 -11.64 -56.18 -22.09
CA LEU A 7 -12.26 -55.71 -23.35
C LEU A 7 -13.78 -55.91 -23.43
N CYS A 8 -14.43 -56.48 -22.40
CA CYS A 8 -15.80 -57.01 -22.52
C CYS A 8 -16.88 -56.39 -21.63
N ASN A 9 -16.68 -55.20 -21.03
CA ASN A 9 -17.74 -54.55 -20.25
C ASN A 9 -18.39 -53.38 -21.01
N ARG A 10 -19.56 -53.66 -21.58
CA ARG A 10 -20.46 -52.68 -22.21
C ARG A 10 -21.13 -51.83 -21.13
N VAL A 11 -20.66 -50.60 -20.93
CA VAL A 11 -21.32 -49.61 -20.06
C VAL A 11 -22.65 -49.19 -20.71
N LYS A 12 -23.77 -49.70 -20.21
CA LYS A 12 -25.12 -49.16 -20.51
C LYS A 12 -25.38 -47.98 -19.56
N GLY A 13 -25.00 -46.78 -19.97
CA GLY A 13 -25.32 -45.51 -19.30
C GLY A 13 -26.30 -44.68 -20.13
N ARG A 14 -27.36 -44.17 -19.50
CA ARG A 14 -28.44 -43.36 -20.07
C ARG A 14 -27.92 -42.05 -20.69
N ASP A 15 -28.57 -41.64 -21.77
CA ASP A 15 -28.34 -40.41 -22.55
C ASP A 15 -28.53 -39.13 -21.72
N VAL A 16 -27.48 -38.65 -21.03
CA VAL A 16 -27.38 -37.23 -20.68
C VAL A 16 -25.92 -36.76 -20.74
N ALA A 17 -25.64 -35.94 -21.74
CA ALA A 17 -24.56 -34.94 -21.84
C ALA A 17 -23.12 -35.38 -21.48
N PHE A 18 -22.41 -35.94 -22.46
CA PHE A 18 -20.94 -35.98 -22.47
C PHE A 18 -20.41 -35.51 -23.84
N GLN A 19 -20.44 -34.20 -24.09
CA GLN A 19 -19.95 -33.60 -25.34
C GLN A 19 -18.41 -33.73 -25.61
N PRO A 20 -17.52 -33.94 -24.62
CA PRO A 20 -16.13 -34.30 -24.89
C PRO A 20 -16.00 -35.67 -25.55
N ALA A 21 -16.90 -36.61 -25.23
CA ALA A 21 -16.96 -37.90 -25.93
C ALA A 21 -17.41 -37.71 -27.37
N LYS A 22 -18.17 -36.66 -27.71
CA LYS A 22 -18.56 -36.35 -29.09
C LYS A 22 -17.41 -35.75 -29.91
N LEU A 23 -16.55 -34.94 -29.28
CA LEU A 23 -15.33 -34.40 -29.91
C LEU A 23 -14.24 -35.47 -30.02
N LEU A 24 -14.06 -36.28 -28.97
CA LEU A 24 -13.24 -37.49 -29.04
C LEU A 24 -13.81 -38.43 -30.10
N TRP A 25 -15.13 -38.63 -30.17
CA TRP A 25 -15.79 -39.44 -31.20
C TRP A 25 -15.69 -38.83 -32.60
N LEU A 26 -15.61 -37.50 -32.76
CA LEU A 26 -15.41 -36.83 -34.06
C LEU A 26 -13.96 -36.86 -34.52
N ILE A 27 -13.01 -36.63 -33.62
CA ILE A 27 -11.59 -36.93 -33.84
C ILE A 27 -11.47 -38.42 -34.15
N GLN A 28 -12.19 -39.27 -33.43
CA GLN A 28 -12.20 -40.70 -33.68
C GLN A 28 -12.88 -41.05 -35.02
N ARG A 29 -13.92 -40.36 -35.45
CA ARG A 29 -14.63 -40.66 -36.70
C ARG A 29 -13.85 -40.21 -37.93
N ASP A 30 -13.16 -39.08 -37.83
CA ASP A 30 -12.44 -38.46 -38.94
C ASP A 30 -10.96 -38.90 -38.99
N PHE A 31 -10.33 -39.32 -37.86
CA PHE A 31 -9.01 -40.03 -37.85
C PHE A 31 -9.12 -41.57 -37.89
N LEU A 32 -10.11 -42.21 -37.25
CA LEU A 32 -10.19 -43.68 -37.08
C LEU A 32 -11.06 -44.40 -38.13
N ARG A 33 -11.01 -44.05 -39.42
CA ARG A 33 -11.37 -45.09 -40.40
C ARG A 33 -10.33 -46.21 -40.47
N LEU A 34 -9.13 -46.04 -39.89
CA LEU A 34 -8.02 -46.99 -40.01
C LEU A 34 -7.17 -47.22 -38.74
N VAL A 35 -7.37 -46.49 -37.64
CA VAL A 35 -6.51 -46.60 -36.46
C VAL A 35 -7.37 -46.79 -35.22
N VAL A 36 -7.06 -47.70 -34.29
CA VAL A 36 -7.60 -47.68 -32.94
C VAL A 36 -6.44 -47.39 -32.01
N LEU A 37 -6.45 -46.19 -31.45
CA LEU A 37 -5.37 -45.64 -30.65
C LEU A 37 -5.78 -45.78 -29.19
N VAL A 38 -5.21 -46.76 -28.48
CA VAL A 38 -5.48 -46.97 -27.05
C VAL A 38 -4.31 -46.41 -26.26
N VAL A 39 -4.56 -45.28 -25.59
CA VAL A 39 -3.57 -44.59 -24.76
C VAL A 39 -3.69 -45.10 -23.34
N TYR A 40 -2.65 -45.78 -22.85
CA TYR A 40 -2.53 -46.13 -21.44
C TYR A 40 -1.50 -45.22 -20.77
N PRO A 41 -1.92 -44.29 -19.88
CA PRO A 41 -0.97 -43.50 -19.12
C PRO A 41 -0.42 -44.33 -17.93
N VAL A 42 0.66 -45.09 -18.17
CA VAL A 42 1.38 -45.80 -17.11
C VAL A 42 2.57 -44.93 -16.68
N ASN A 43 2.50 -44.31 -15.49
CA ASN A 43 3.65 -43.65 -14.83
C ASN A 43 4.52 -42.68 -15.64
N SER A 44 3.92 -41.62 -16.19
CA SER A 44 4.70 -40.61 -16.96
C SER A 44 5.43 -41.20 -18.18
N ILE A 45 5.05 -42.43 -18.57
CA ILE A 45 5.37 -43.13 -19.80
C ILE A 45 4.02 -43.32 -20.48
N GLY A 46 3.70 -42.50 -21.48
CA GLY A 46 2.52 -42.75 -22.30
C GLY A 46 2.72 -44.04 -23.08
N PHE A 47 1.95 -45.09 -22.81
CA PHE A 47 1.98 -46.31 -23.63
C PHE A 47 0.94 -46.14 -24.73
N TRP A 48 1.38 -46.12 -25.98
CA TRP A 48 0.52 -45.91 -27.14
C TRP A 48 0.37 -47.24 -27.85
N ILE A 49 -0.74 -47.92 -27.61
CA ILE A 49 -1.05 -49.15 -28.34
C ILE A 49 -1.80 -48.74 -29.60
N LEU A 50 -1.12 -48.89 -30.72
CA LEU A 50 -1.65 -48.60 -32.05
C LEU A 50 -2.22 -49.92 -32.59
N ILE A 51 -3.52 -50.16 -32.38
CA ILE A 51 -4.21 -51.28 -33.03
C ILE A 51 -4.54 -50.80 -34.45
N LEU A 52 -3.57 -50.95 -35.35
CA LEU A 52 -3.71 -50.50 -36.73
C LEU A 52 -4.15 -51.67 -37.59
N CYS A 53 -5.40 -51.59 -38.05
CA CYS A 53 -5.92 -52.43 -39.11
C CYS A 53 -5.59 -51.68 -40.42
N LEU A 54 -4.84 -52.31 -41.33
CA LEU A 54 -4.72 -51.94 -42.75
C LEU A 54 -3.83 -50.76 -43.18
N ILE A 55 -2.67 -50.51 -42.55
CA ILE A 55 -1.57 -49.84 -43.29
C ILE A 55 -0.28 -50.63 -43.07
N VAL A 56 -0.06 -51.62 -43.94
CA VAL A 56 1.30 -52.05 -44.29
C VAL A 56 1.87 -50.90 -45.12
N SER A 57 2.56 -49.95 -44.47
CA SER A 57 3.50 -49.10 -45.19
C SER A 57 4.78 -49.90 -45.33
N GLU A 58 5.06 -50.39 -46.54
CA GLU A 58 6.31 -51.08 -46.86
C GLU A 58 7.52 -50.27 -46.36
N GLY A 59 8.24 -50.81 -45.38
CA GLY A 59 9.59 -50.33 -45.00
C GLY A 59 9.75 -49.42 -43.78
N LYS A 60 8.69 -48.94 -43.11
CA LYS A 60 8.82 -48.08 -41.90
C LYS A 60 8.47 -48.81 -40.60
N SER A 61 9.17 -48.48 -39.51
CA SER A 61 8.81 -48.98 -38.18
C SER A 61 7.58 -48.25 -37.60
N VAL A 62 6.84 -48.91 -36.71
CA VAL A 62 5.65 -48.34 -36.07
C VAL A 62 6.01 -47.11 -35.20
N GLN A 63 7.20 -47.12 -34.60
CA GLN A 63 7.69 -46.01 -33.79
C GLN A 63 7.97 -44.77 -34.64
N GLU A 64 8.59 -44.93 -35.81
CA GLU A 64 8.82 -43.82 -36.75
C GLU A 64 7.51 -43.22 -37.23
N MET A 65 6.50 -44.05 -37.49
CA MET A 65 5.17 -43.58 -37.91
C MET A 65 4.49 -42.73 -36.81
N VAL A 66 4.61 -43.12 -35.55
CA VAL A 66 4.07 -42.34 -34.42
C VAL A 66 4.85 -41.04 -34.24
N ASN A 67 6.18 -41.08 -34.34
CA ASN A 67 7.02 -39.89 -34.23
C ASN A 67 6.72 -38.87 -35.34
N GLU A 68 6.54 -39.33 -36.58
CA GLU A 68 6.17 -38.50 -37.73
C GLU A 68 4.77 -37.90 -37.56
N ALA A 69 3.80 -38.67 -37.05
CA ALA A 69 2.44 -38.19 -36.81
C ALA A 69 2.35 -37.11 -35.71
N LEU A 70 3.29 -37.12 -34.76
CA LEU A 70 3.40 -36.14 -33.68
C LEU A 70 4.13 -34.85 -34.09
N TRP A 71 4.78 -34.81 -35.27
CA TRP A 71 5.41 -33.59 -35.75
C TRP A 71 4.41 -32.48 -36.05
N HIS A 72 4.82 -31.25 -35.75
CA HIS A 72 4.06 -30.06 -36.08
C HIS A 72 3.85 -29.93 -37.58
N VAL A 73 2.63 -29.57 -37.96
CA VAL A 73 2.33 -29.19 -39.35
C VAL A 73 2.57 -27.69 -39.49
N PRO A 74 3.40 -27.24 -40.44
CA PRO A 74 3.66 -25.82 -40.63
C PRO A 74 2.37 -25.08 -41.02
N ASN A 75 2.10 -23.98 -40.32
CA ASN A 75 0.90 -23.16 -40.50
C ASN A 75 1.25 -21.80 -41.14
N ILE A 76 1.56 -21.81 -42.44
CA ILE A 76 2.02 -20.61 -43.18
C ILE A 76 0.86 -19.61 -43.36
N ASP A 77 -0.37 -20.10 -43.48
CA ASP A 77 -1.57 -19.30 -43.77
C ASP A 77 -2.34 -18.85 -42.50
N GLY A 78 -1.87 -19.24 -41.31
CA GLY A 78 -2.48 -18.84 -40.02
C GLY A 78 -3.85 -19.46 -39.73
N ASP A 79 -4.11 -20.68 -40.21
CA ASP A 79 -5.38 -21.39 -39.95
C ASP A 79 -5.48 -21.82 -38.49
N LYS A 80 -6.53 -21.33 -37.81
CA LYS A 80 -6.86 -21.66 -36.41
C LYS A 80 -7.09 -23.16 -36.17
N ASN A 81 -7.48 -23.91 -37.20
CA ASN A 81 -7.67 -25.36 -37.07
C ASN A 81 -6.33 -26.09 -37.00
N ILE A 82 -5.34 -25.66 -37.78
CA ILE A 82 -3.98 -26.22 -37.74
C ILE A 82 -3.34 -25.94 -36.38
N ASP A 83 -3.54 -24.73 -35.83
CA ASP A 83 -3.07 -24.39 -34.49
C ASP A 83 -3.67 -25.30 -33.41
N LYS A 84 -4.97 -25.62 -33.50
CA LYS A 84 -5.62 -26.56 -32.57
C LYS A 84 -5.05 -27.98 -32.70
N VAL A 85 -4.82 -28.45 -33.93
CA VAL A 85 -4.24 -29.79 -34.15
C VAL A 85 -2.80 -29.84 -33.61
N ASN A 86 -2.02 -28.79 -33.85
CA ASN A 86 -0.67 -28.67 -33.31
C ASN A 86 -0.65 -28.58 -31.78
N GLN A 87 -1.63 -27.91 -31.17
CA GLN A 87 -1.82 -27.91 -29.71
C GLN A 87 -2.11 -29.31 -29.16
N ILE A 88 -2.90 -30.13 -29.88
CA ILE A 88 -3.12 -31.54 -29.54
C ILE A 88 -1.80 -32.30 -29.64
N ARG A 89 -1.05 -32.17 -30.75
CA ARG A 89 0.25 -32.83 -30.93
C ARG A 89 1.26 -32.45 -29.86
N ASP A 90 1.31 -31.18 -29.47
CA ASP A 90 2.15 -30.71 -28.35
C ASP A 90 1.76 -31.42 -27.05
N SER A 91 0.46 -31.51 -26.77
CA SER A 91 -0.06 -32.20 -25.59
C SER A 91 0.31 -33.69 -25.59
N LEU A 92 0.18 -34.35 -26.74
CA LEU A 92 0.53 -35.78 -26.87
C LEU A 92 2.04 -36.01 -26.78
N THR A 93 2.85 -35.12 -27.35
CA THR A 93 4.32 -35.17 -27.28
C THR A 93 4.80 -35.01 -25.84
N ILE A 94 4.21 -34.07 -25.07
CA ILE A 94 4.50 -33.89 -23.64
C ILE A 94 4.20 -35.14 -22.82
N MET A 95 3.15 -35.90 -23.19
CA MET A 95 2.80 -37.18 -22.55
C MET A 95 3.62 -38.37 -23.08
N GLY A 96 4.33 -38.19 -24.20
CA GLY A 96 4.89 -39.24 -25.04
C GLY A 96 6.42 -39.33 -25.07
N ASP A 97 7.17 -38.58 -24.25
CA ASP A 97 8.64 -38.64 -24.24
C ASP A 97 9.23 -40.04 -23.97
N ASN A 98 8.44 -40.95 -23.40
CA ASN A 98 8.76 -42.37 -23.26
C ASN A 98 7.74 -43.26 -23.98
N SER A 99 7.20 -42.80 -25.11
CA SER A 99 6.18 -43.55 -25.85
C SER A 99 6.79 -44.71 -26.61
N THR A 100 6.37 -45.91 -26.25
CA THR A 100 6.61 -47.12 -27.04
C THR A 100 5.38 -47.41 -27.88
N ALA A 101 5.54 -47.43 -29.19
CA ALA A 101 4.52 -47.80 -30.14
C ALA A 101 4.61 -49.31 -30.45
N PHE A 102 3.48 -50.00 -30.40
CA PHE A 102 3.39 -51.43 -30.70
C PHE A 102 2.19 -51.69 -31.61
N SER A 103 2.38 -52.52 -32.64
CA SER A 103 1.32 -52.91 -33.57
C SER A 103 0.83 -54.33 -33.32
N LEU A 104 -0.48 -54.52 -33.45
CA LEU A 104 -1.13 -55.84 -33.43
C LEU A 104 -1.79 -56.08 -34.79
N PRO A 105 -1.54 -57.22 -35.45
CA PRO A 105 -2.20 -57.56 -36.70
C PRO A 105 -3.68 -57.89 -36.43
N GLN A 106 -4.46 -58.08 -37.50
CA GLN A 106 -5.87 -58.41 -37.34
C GLN A 106 -6.01 -59.84 -36.75
N PRO A 107 -6.73 -60.01 -35.63
CA PRO A 107 -6.85 -61.30 -34.96
C PRO A 107 -7.70 -62.34 -35.69
N HIS A 108 -8.77 -61.91 -36.35
CA HIS A 108 -9.68 -62.76 -37.12
C HIS A 108 -10.57 -61.90 -38.04
N LEU A 109 -11.20 -62.50 -39.06
CA LEU A 109 -12.13 -61.81 -39.97
C LEU A 109 -13.46 -61.46 -39.27
N ASP A 110 -13.97 -62.37 -38.45
CA ASP A 110 -15.24 -62.22 -37.72
C ASP A 110 -15.09 -61.37 -36.45
N ARG A 111 -15.29 -60.05 -36.59
CA ARG A 111 -15.08 -59.06 -35.53
C ARG A 111 -15.99 -59.18 -34.30
N ILE A 112 -17.12 -59.86 -34.42
CA ILE A 112 -18.19 -59.88 -33.40
C ILE A 112 -17.97 -60.99 -32.37
N LYS A 113 -17.19 -62.03 -32.71
CA LYS A 113 -17.02 -63.24 -31.89
C LYS A 113 -15.63 -63.40 -31.28
N LEU A 114 -14.76 -62.39 -31.36
CA LEU A 114 -13.37 -62.47 -30.88
C LEU A 114 -13.22 -62.94 -29.43
N CYS A 115 -14.13 -62.55 -28.55
CA CYS A 115 -14.04 -62.87 -27.11
C CYS A 115 -14.44 -64.32 -26.81
N ASP A 116 -15.20 -64.96 -27.71
CA ASP A 116 -15.68 -66.33 -27.56
C ASP A 116 -14.76 -67.34 -28.27
N MET A 117 -13.86 -66.85 -29.12
CA MET A 117 -12.88 -67.63 -29.87
C MET A 117 -11.70 -68.04 -28.99
N LYS A 118 -11.21 -69.26 -29.19
CA LYS A 118 -9.98 -69.74 -28.56
C LYS A 118 -8.76 -69.23 -29.33
N ASP A 119 -7.60 -69.21 -28.69
CA ASP A 119 -6.34 -68.80 -29.33
C ASP A 119 -6.00 -69.61 -30.60
N ALA A 120 -6.45 -70.87 -30.68
CA ALA A 120 -6.27 -71.72 -31.86
C ALA A 120 -7.11 -71.29 -33.08
N GLU A 121 -8.15 -70.47 -32.87
CA GLU A 121 -9.03 -69.93 -33.91
C GLU A 121 -8.60 -68.53 -34.36
N LEU A 122 -7.57 -67.95 -33.73
CA LEU A 122 -7.02 -66.65 -34.06
C LEU A 122 -5.84 -66.80 -35.03
N ASP A 123 -5.54 -65.72 -35.74
CA ASP A 123 -4.32 -65.63 -36.55
C ASP A 123 -3.08 -65.83 -35.66
N GLN A 124 -2.22 -66.78 -36.03
CA GLN A 124 -1.02 -67.12 -35.28
C GLN A 124 -0.07 -65.91 -35.13
N SER A 125 0.02 -65.05 -36.16
CA SER A 125 0.82 -63.83 -36.11
C SER A 125 0.29 -62.82 -35.09
N TYR A 126 -1.03 -62.80 -34.87
CA TYR A 126 -1.66 -61.99 -33.83
C TYR A 126 -1.36 -62.54 -32.44
N VAL A 127 -1.48 -63.86 -32.25
CA VAL A 127 -1.21 -64.49 -30.94
C VAL A 127 0.24 -64.24 -30.53
N GLU A 128 1.20 -64.43 -31.43
CA GLU A 128 2.62 -64.18 -31.18
C GLU A 128 2.89 -62.70 -30.83
N ARG A 129 2.35 -61.76 -31.62
CA ARG A 129 2.48 -60.32 -31.35
C ARG A 129 1.82 -59.91 -30.03
N ARG A 130 0.70 -60.53 -29.67
CA ARG A 130 0.00 -60.30 -28.39
C ARG A 130 0.84 -60.79 -27.21
N GLU A 131 1.48 -61.95 -27.31
CA GLU A 131 2.36 -62.44 -26.24
C GLU A 131 3.62 -61.55 -26.11
N GLN A 132 4.23 -61.13 -27.23
CA GLN A 132 5.33 -60.15 -27.21
C GLN A 132 4.94 -58.84 -26.53
N LEU A 133 3.71 -58.37 -26.75
CA LEU A 133 3.19 -57.17 -26.08
C LEU A 133 3.08 -57.38 -24.55
N LYS A 134 2.62 -58.54 -24.10
CA LYS A 134 2.52 -58.84 -22.66
C LYS A 134 3.89 -58.83 -22.01
N GLU A 135 4.89 -59.43 -22.65
CA GLU A 135 6.28 -59.44 -22.16
C GLU A 135 6.86 -58.02 -22.13
N LEU A 136 6.66 -57.24 -23.19
CA LEU A 136 7.08 -55.85 -23.27
C LEU A 136 6.47 -55.03 -22.12
N VAL A 137 5.16 -55.13 -21.92
CA VAL A 137 4.45 -54.44 -20.83
C VAL A 137 4.98 -54.87 -19.47
N ALA A 138 5.16 -56.18 -19.24
CA ALA A 138 5.73 -56.70 -17.99
C ALA A 138 7.13 -56.14 -17.70
N SER A 139 7.95 -55.93 -18.73
CA SER A 139 9.30 -55.37 -18.58
C SER A 139 9.34 -53.86 -18.28
N ILE A 140 8.30 -53.11 -18.67
CA ILE A 140 8.27 -51.63 -18.58
C ILE A 140 7.47 -51.14 -17.37
N ILE A 141 6.55 -51.94 -16.82
CA ILE A 141 5.71 -51.54 -15.68
C ILE A 141 6.57 -51.14 -14.48
N ARG A 142 6.23 -49.98 -13.90
CA ARG A 142 6.77 -49.48 -12.63
C ARG A 142 5.62 -49.18 -11.66
N PRO A 143 5.87 -48.98 -10.35
CA PRO A 143 4.87 -48.44 -9.43
C PRO A 143 4.55 -46.95 -9.71
N LYS A 144 3.27 -46.56 -9.65
CA LYS A 144 2.85 -45.15 -9.86
C LYS A 144 3.32 -44.29 -8.70
N ILE A 145 4.01 -43.19 -8.99
CA ILE A 145 4.51 -42.25 -7.99
C ILE A 145 3.71 -40.96 -8.08
N ILE A 146 3.11 -40.54 -6.97
CA ILE A 146 2.42 -39.25 -6.83
C ILE A 146 3.03 -38.56 -5.60
N GLN A 147 3.49 -37.32 -5.76
CA GLN A 147 4.14 -36.52 -4.68
C GLN A 147 5.32 -37.24 -3.98
N GLY A 148 6.08 -38.05 -4.72
CA GLY A 148 7.25 -38.75 -4.19
C GLY A 148 6.95 -40.02 -3.38
N LYS A 149 5.68 -40.43 -3.28
CA LYS A 149 5.26 -41.70 -2.67
C LYS A 149 4.70 -42.66 -3.73
N THR A 150 4.95 -43.96 -3.53
CA THR A 150 4.36 -45.02 -4.37
C THR A 150 2.89 -45.22 -4.00
N LEU A 151 2.02 -45.10 -4.99
CA LEU A 151 0.58 -45.14 -4.82
C LEU A 151 0.10 -46.56 -4.48
N ASN A 152 -0.55 -46.73 -3.33
CA ASN A 152 -1.25 -47.96 -2.99
C ASN A 152 -2.75 -47.89 -3.40
N GLY A 153 -3.49 -49.01 -3.27
CA GLY A 153 -4.90 -49.07 -3.66
C GLY A 153 -5.80 -48.07 -2.92
N THR A 154 -5.57 -47.89 -1.62
CA THR A 154 -6.35 -46.94 -0.80
C THR A 154 -6.05 -45.48 -1.15
N GLU A 155 -4.79 -45.15 -1.40
CA GLU A 155 -4.34 -43.83 -1.84
C GLU A 155 -4.87 -43.52 -3.23
N PHE A 156 -4.91 -44.50 -4.13
CA PHE A 156 -5.51 -44.36 -5.45
C PHE A 156 -7.01 -44.02 -5.36
N VAL A 157 -7.77 -44.73 -4.53
CA VAL A 157 -9.20 -44.43 -4.32
C VAL A 157 -9.38 -43.02 -3.75
N SER A 158 -8.60 -42.65 -2.73
CA SER A 158 -8.67 -41.31 -2.15
C SER A 158 -8.30 -40.20 -3.14
N PHE A 159 -7.36 -40.48 -4.04
CA PHE A 159 -6.96 -39.57 -5.11
C PHE A 159 -8.06 -39.45 -6.17
N MET A 160 -8.70 -40.57 -6.53
CA MET A 160 -9.86 -40.57 -7.42
C MET A 160 -11.03 -39.79 -6.86
N ASP A 161 -11.33 -39.92 -5.57
CA ASP A 161 -12.39 -39.16 -4.91
C ASP A 161 -12.12 -37.65 -4.96
N GLN A 162 -10.87 -37.23 -4.70
CA GLN A 162 -10.47 -35.83 -4.84
C GLN A 162 -10.61 -35.31 -6.28
N MET A 163 -10.23 -36.13 -7.27
CA MET A 163 -10.42 -35.77 -8.67
C MET A 163 -11.90 -35.68 -9.04
N LEU A 164 -12.74 -36.60 -8.56
CA LEU A 164 -14.19 -36.60 -8.79
C LEU A 164 -14.85 -35.38 -8.14
N GLU A 165 -14.42 -35.00 -6.94
CA GLU A 165 -14.93 -33.82 -6.26
C GLU A 165 -14.56 -32.53 -7.00
N ALA A 166 -13.33 -32.43 -7.51
CA ALA A 166 -12.88 -31.33 -8.35
C ALA A 166 -13.65 -31.27 -9.69
N LEU A 167 -13.88 -32.43 -10.31
CA LEU A 167 -14.66 -32.58 -11.54
C LEU A 167 -16.11 -32.14 -11.35
N ASN A 168 -16.76 -32.60 -10.28
CA ASN A 168 -18.15 -32.31 -9.96
C ASN A 168 -18.39 -30.83 -9.61
N LYS A 169 -17.35 -30.12 -9.12
CA LYS A 169 -17.39 -28.66 -8.89
C LYS A 169 -17.30 -27.83 -10.18
N GLY A 170 -17.11 -28.45 -11.35
CA GLY A 170 -17.30 -27.82 -12.65
C GLY A 170 -16.11 -27.05 -13.23
N GLU A 171 -14.90 -27.16 -12.66
CA GLU A 171 -13.71 -26.50 -13.19
C GLU A 171 -12.92 -27.35 -14.19
N ILE A 172 -13.53 -27.90 -15.24
CA ILE A 172 -12.74 -28.31 -16.42
C ILE A 172 -13.27 -27.56 -17.64
N PRO A 173 -12.63 -26.44 -18.02
CA PRO A 173 -12.93 -25.83 -19.31
C PRO A 173 -12.52 -26.83 -20.39
N SER A 174 -13.45 -27.15 -21.29
CA SER A 174 -13.32 -28.11 -22.40
C SER A 174 -12.22 -27.79 -23.43
N THR A 175 -11.38 -26.78 -23.16
CA THR A 175 -10.33 -26.25 -24.03
C THR A 175 -9.06 -25.81 -23.28
N GLY A 176 -9.04 -25.85 -21.94
CA GLY A 176 -7.88 -25.46 -21.13
C GLY A 176 -6.99 -26.66 -20.80
N SER A 177 -5.68 -26.44 -20.64
CA SER A 177 -4.77 -27.48 -20.19
C SER A 177 -5.17 -27.90 -18.77
N LEU A 178 -5.34 -29.21 -18.53
CA LEU A 178 -5.66 -29.77 -17.20
C LEU A 178 -4.71 -29.25 -16.11
N VAL A 179 -3.46 -28.97 -16.49
CA VAL A 179 -2.43 -28.39 -15.61
C VAL A 179 -2.79 -26.98 -15.13
N GLU A 180 -3.44 -26.16 -15.95
CA GLU A 180 -3.84 -24.80 -15.59
C GLU A 180 -4.94 -24.78 -14.54
N VAL A 181 -5.91 -25.70 -14.63
CA VAL A 181 -6.96 -25.86 -13.62
C VAL A 181 -6.37 -26.21 -12.25
N PHE A 182 -5.50 -27.23 -12.21
CA PHE A 182 -4.88 -27.64 -10.95
C PHE A 182 -3.95 -26.57 -10.38
N ASN A 183 -3.24 -25.83 -11.24
CA ASN A 183 -2.35 -24.76 -10.78
C ASN A 183 -3.07 -23.47 -10.38
N LYS A 184 -4.33 -23.25 -10.81
CA LYS A 184 -5.13 -22.08 -10.45
C LYS A 184 -5.35 -21.99 -8.94
N GLY A 185 -5.78 -23.08 -8.29
CA GLY A 185 -5.99 -23.10 -6.83
C GLY A 185 -4.69 -22.89 -6.04
N VAL A 186 -3.56 -23.38 -6.55
CA VAL A 186 -2.24 -23.13 -5.95
C VAL A 186 -1.83 -21.66 -6.10
N LEU A 187 -2.13 -21.05 -7.25
CA LEU A 187 -1.85 -19.65 -7.55
C LEU A 187 -2.64 -18.72 -6.62
N GLU A 188 -3.94 -18.95 -6.45
CA GLU A 188 -4.79 -18.17 -5.53
C GLU A 188 -4.28 -18.25 -4.08
N LYS A 189 -3.92 -19.45 -3.61
CA LYS A 189 -3.34 -19.65 -2.27
C LYS A 189 -2.01 -18.92 -2.10
N CYS A 190 -1.18 -18.90 -3.13
CA CYS A 190 0.10 -18.18 -3.13
C CYS A 190 -0.09 -16.66 -3.10
N LEU A 191 -1.07 -16.12 -3.83
CA LEU A 191 -1.42 -14.70 -3.80
C LEU A 191 -1.97 -14.28 -2.44
N GLN A 192 -2.79 -15.13 -1.81
CA GLN A 192 -3.28 -14.88 -0.45
C GLN A 192 -2.11 -14.83 0.56
N LEU A 193 -1.19 -15.80 0.50
CA LEU A 193 -0.01 -15.83 1.35
C LEU A 193 0.89 -14.60 1.14
N TYR A 194 1.06 -14.15 -0.11
CA TYR A 194 1.78 -12.92 -0.42
C TYR A 194 1.10 -11.71 0.23
N GLY A 195 -0.22 -11.58 0.10
CA GLY A 195 -1.00 -10.51 0.70
C GLY A 195 -0.89 -10.47 2.23
N GLU A 196 -0.99 -11.63 2.90
CA GLU A 196 -0.84 -11.74 4.35
C GLU A 196 0.55 -11.32 4.85
N LYS A 197 1.61 -11.70 4.11
CA LYS A 197 2.99 -11.29 4.44
C LYS A 197 3.20 -9.79 4.25
N MET A 198 2.72 -9.24 3.14
CA MET A 198 2.81 -7.81 2.90
C MET A 198 1.97 -7.00 3.89
N ALA A 199 0.84 -7.55 4.37
CA ALA A 199 0.00 -6.92 5.38
C ALA A 199 0.63 -6.87 6.78
N THR A 200 1.63 -7.72 7.05
CA THR A 200 2.40 -7.68 8.32
C THR A 200 3.21 -6.38 8.44
N SER A 201 3.58 -5.79 7.30
CA SER A 201 4.31 -4.52 7.23
C SER A 201 3.37 -3.33 7.44
N ASN A 202 3.58 -2.58 8.53
CA ASN A 202 2.79 -1.39 8.82
C ASN A 202 3.16 -0.22 7.88
N LEU A 203 2.26 0.13 6.96
CA LEU A 203 2.40 1.31 6.09
C LEU A 203 2.11 2.61 6.87
N PRO A 204 2.79 3.75 6.56
CA PRO A 204 3.68 3.95 5.41
C PRO A 204 5.16 3.61 5.68
N LEU A 205 5.83 3.08 4.66
CA LEU A 205 7.24 2.69 4.68
C LEU A 205 8.08 3.44 3.63
N PRO A 206 9.40 3.61 3.86
CA PRO A 206 10.34 4.01 2.82
C PRO A 206 10.32 3.03 1.63
N GLU A 207 10.65 3.53 0.44
CA GLU A 207 10.63 2.77 -0.80
C GLU A 207 11.56 1.55 -0.74
N GLU A 208 12.80 1.73 -0.27
CA GLU A 208 13.79 0.66 -0.11
C GLU A 208 13.31 -0.45 0.85
N SER A 209 12.71 -0.08 1.98
CA SER A 209 12.17 -1.07 2.93
C SER A 209 10.92 -1.79 2.41
N LEU A 210 10.13 -1.13 1.57
CA LEU A 210 8.96 -1.75 0.93
C LEU A 210 9.38 -2.74 -0.15
N GLU A 211 10.42 -2.39 -0.92
CA GLU A 211 11.02 -3.26 -1.95
C GLU A 211 11.66 -4.50 -1.33
N GLU A 212 12.42 -4.34 -0.24
CA GLU A 212 12.99 -5.47 0.50
C GLU A 212 11.90 -6.42 1.03
N ALA A 213 10.81 -5.87 1.56
CA ALA A 213 9.66 -6.66 2.02
C ALA A 213 8.96 -7.39 0.86
N HIS A 214 8.85 -6.75 -0.30
CA HIS A 214 8.33 -7.36 -1.52
C HIS A 214 9.19 -8.54 -1.96
N ASP A 215 10.49 -8.34 -2.13
CA ASP A 215 11.42 -9.36 -2.62
C ASP A 215 11.48 -10.57 -1.69
N LYS A 216 11.50 -10.33 -0.38
CA LYS A 216 11.46 -11.38 0.63
C LYS A 216 10.15 -12.18 0.54
N SER A 217 9.01 -11.49 0.50
CA SER A 217 7.70 -12.13 0.45
C SER A 217 7.51 -12.91 -0.86
N LYS A 218 7.92 -12.33 -1.99
CA LYS A 218 7.90 -12.93 -3.32
C LYS A 218 8.78 -14.18 -3.37
N GLY A 219 10.01 -14.10 -2.88
CA GLY A 219 10.93 -15.25 -2.82
C GLY A 219 10.39 -16.42 -1.99
N GLU A 220 9.70 -16.13 -0.88
CA GLU A 220 9.06 -17.17 -0.07
C GLU A 220 7.84 -17.79 -0.76
N VAL A 221 7.04 -17.00 -1.45
CA VAL A 221 5.86 -17.47 -2.20
C VAL A 221 6.27 -18.33 -3.40
N ILE A 222 7.32 -17.93 -4.13
CA ILE A 222 7.88 -18.72 -5.25
C ILE A 222 8.33 -20.10 -4.76
N LYS A 223 9.00 -20.20 -3.60
CA LYS A 223 9.41 -21.49 -3.01
C LYS A 223 8.22 -22.39 -2.66
N VAL A 224 7.10 -21.82 -2.22
CA VAL A 224 5.87 -22.57 -1.93
C VAL A 224 5.23 -23.05 -3.23
N PHE A 225 5.17 -22.17 -4.22
CA PHE A 225 4.61 -22.48 -5.53
C PHE A 225 5.39 -23.58 -6.25
N GLU A 226 6.73 -23.53 -6.25
CA GLU A 226 7.60 -24.58 -6.82
C GLU A 226 7.31 -25.97 -6.25
N LYS A 227 7.00 -26.07 -4.95
CA LYS A 227 6.73 -27.35 -4.26
C LYS A 227 5.36 -27.92 -4.59
N GLN A 228 4.36 -27.07 -4.85
CA GLN A 228 2.96 -27.46 -5.01
C GLN A 228 2.50 -27.47 -6.48
N CYS A 229 3.26 -26.83 -7.38
CA CYS A 229 2.92 -26.71 -8.79
C CYS A 229 2.95 -28.06 -9.51
N PHE A 230 1.91 -28.31 -10.31
CA PHE A 230 1.77 -29.51 -11.12
C PHE A 230 2.36 -29.28 -12.52
N GLY A 231 3.08 -30.30 -13.04
CA GLY A 231 3.62 -30.31 -14.41
C GLY A 231 4.81 -29.35 -14.67
N ARG A 232 6.05 -29.82 -14.44
CA ARG A 232 7.29 -29.01 -14.54
C ARG A 232 7.49 -28.25 -15.86
N ARG A 233 7.04 -28.78 -17.02
CA ARG A 233 7.16 -28.07 -18.32
C ARG A 233 6.12 -26.97 -18.50
N HIS A 234 4.89 -27.17 -18.04
CA HIS A 234 3.85 -26.13 -18.05
C HIS A 234 3.95 -25.14 -16.89
N ALA A 235 4.71 -25.49 -15.84
CA ALA A 235 5.00 -24.61 -14.73
C ALA A 235 5.54 -23.26 -15.20
N LYS A 236 6.34 -23.19 -16.28
CA LYS A 236 6.87 -21.91 -16.79
C LYS A 236 5.77 -20.91 -17.17
N LYS A 237 4.62 -21.36 -17.71
CA LYS A 237 3.47 -20.49 -18.00
C LYS A 237 2.78 -20.06 -16.71
N SER A 238 2.55 -21.00 -15.79
CA SER A 238 1.93 -20.70 -14.49
C SER A 238 2.81 -19.80 -13.60
N PHE A 239 4.14 -19.90 -13.70
CA PHE A 239 5.10 -19.01 -13.04
C PHE A 239 4.99 -17.59 -13.57
N ARG A 240 4.93 -17.40 -14.90
CA ARG A 240 4.73 -16.08 -15.50
C ARG A 240 3.40 -15.47 -15.05
N GLN A 241 2.36 -16.29 -14.93
CA GLN A 241 1.06 -15.83 -14.46
C GLN A 241 1.10 -15.43 -12.97
N LEU A 242 1.76 -16.22 -12.11
CA LEU A 242 1.97 -15.86 -10.71
C LEU A 242 2.74 -14.55 -10.57
N ASP A 243 3.85 -14.41 -11.31
CA ASP A 243 4.68 -13.20 -11.29
C ASP A 243 3.88 -11.96 -11.70
N ALA A 244 3.09 -12.06 -12.77
CA ALA A 244 2.22 -10.97 -13.23
C ALA A 244 1.14 -10.57 -12.21
N GLU A 245 0.50 -11.54 -11.55
CA GLU A 245 -0.51 -11.25 -10.53
C GLU A 245 0.11 -10.70 -9.23
N VAL A 246 1.28 -11.21 -8.80
CA VAL A 246 2.03 -10.66 -7.66
C VAL A 246 2.41 -9.21 -7.94
N GLU A 247 2.90 -8.92 -9.15
CA GLU A 247 3.28 -7.56 -9.56
C GLU A 247 2.08 -6.60 -9.57
N LYS A 248 0.90 -7.08 -9.97
CA LYS A 248 -0.34 -6.31 -9.93
C LYS A 248 -0.77 -5.99 -8.50
N VAL A 249 -0.70 -6.96 -7.58
CA VAL A 249 -0.97 -6.73 -6.15
C VAL A 249 0.06 -5.77 -5.56
N TYR A 250 1.33 -5.91 -5.92
CA TYR A 250 2.40 -5.03 -5.44
C TYR A 250 2.19 -3.57 -5.86
N LYS A 251 1.82 -3.31 -7.11
CA LYS A 251 1.45 -1.96 -7.58
C LYS A 251 0.31 -1.35 -6.77
N SER A 252 -0.69 -2.15 -6.38
CA SER A 252 -1.76 -1.69 -5.50
C SER A 252 -1.25 -1.31 -4.10
N ILE A 253 -0.28 -2.05 -3.56
CA ILE A 253 0.33 -1.76 -2.26
C ILE A 253 1.19 -0.48 -2.33
N ILE A 254 1.96 -0.28 -3.41
CA ILE A 254 2.72 0.95 -3.64
C ILE A 254 1.79 2.16 -3.63
N LEU A 255 0.68 2.10 -4.38
CA LEU A 255 -0.31 3.18 -4.41
C LEU A 255 -0.92 3.44 -3.02
N GLN A 256 -1.20 2.39 -2.26
CA GLN A 256 -1.69 2.53 -0.89
C GLN A 256 -0.64 3.14 0.05
N ASN A 257 0.63 2.78 -0.11
CA ASN A 257 1.75 3.34 0.65
C ASN A 257 1.91 4.84 0.36
N GLU A 258 1.89 5.22 -0.91
CA GLU A 258 1.96 6.62 -1.34
C GLU A 258 0.78 7.43 -0.80
N TYR A 259 -0.44 6.91 -0.90
CA TYR A 259 -1.63 7.57 -0.35
C TYR A 259 -1.52 7.79 1.17
N ARG A 260 -1.13 6.77 1.94
CA ARG A 260 -0.97 6.88 3.40
C ARG A 260 0.17 7.82 3.79
N SER A 261 1.29 7.77 3.05
CA SER A 261 2.43 8.68 3.23
C SER A 261 2.01 10.13 2.99
N SER A 262 1.35 10.41 1.87
CA SER A 262 0.84 11.75 1.53
C SER A 262 -0.12 12.27 2.60
N LYS A 263 -1.10 11.46 3.02
CA LYS A 263 -2.08 11.83 4.04
C LYS A 263 -1.41 12.17 5.39
N SER A 264 -0.41 11.39 5.82
CA SER A 264 0.32 11.66 7.06
C SER A 264 1.11 12.97 6.97
N CYS A 265 1.87 13.15 5.88
CA CYS A 265 2.70 14.33 5.67
C CYS A 265 1.86 15.61 5.48
N GLU A 266 0.70 15.51 4.82
CA GLU A 266 -0.26 16.60 4.67
C GLU A 266 -0.82 17.04 6.02
N ALA A 267 -1.22 16.09 6.88
CA ALA A 267 -1.74 16.41 8.22
C ALA A 267 -0.71 17.17 9.07
N VAL A 268 0.57 16.79 8.99
CA VAL A 268 1.65 17.53 9.66
C VAL A 268 1.88 18.88 9.01
N TYR A 269 1.83 18.97 7.68
CA TYR A 269 1.95 20.23 6.95
C TYR A 269 0.89 21.24 7.35
N THR A 270 -0.39 20.86 7.34
CA THR A 270 -1.50 21.73 7.74
C THR A 270 -1.39 22.15 9.20
N ARG A 271 -1.03 21.23 10.11
CA ARG A 271 -0.82 21.57 11.52
C ARG A 271 0.30 22.60 11.69
N CYS A 272 1.39 22.45 10.94
CA CYS A 272 2.48 23.43 10.94
C CYS A 272 2.01 24.78 10.39
N GLU A 273 1.25 24.80 9.29
CA GLU A 273 0.67 26.00 8.70
C GLU A 273 -0.20 26.76 9.71
N ASP A 274 -1.10 26.05 10.41
CA ASP A 274 -1.96 26.62 11.45
C ASP A 274 -1.15 27.24 12.61
N ILE A 275 -0.08 26.57 13.05
CA ILE A 275 0.82 27.09 14.08
C ILE A 275 1.51 28.38 13.58
N MET A 276 1.99 28.39 12.34
CA MET A 276 2.65 29.57 11.78
C MET A 276 1.70 30.76 11.63
N ASP A 277 0.45 30.51 11.25
CA ASP A 277 -0.57 31.56 11.11
C ASP A 277 -0.98 32.13 12.47
N GLN A 278 -1.13 31.28 13.50
CA GLN A 278 -1.38 31.74 14.88
C GLN A 278 -0.24 32.61 15.40
N LEU A 279 1.01 32.27 15.10
CA LEU A 279 2.18 33.03 15.53
C LEU A 279 2.31 34.40 14.82
N GLN A 280 1.75 34.55 13.61
CA GLN A 280 1.73 35.83 12.89
C GLN A 280 0.75 36.85 13.50
N VAL A 281 -0.36 36.38 14.08
CA VAL A 281 -1.45 37.23 14.58
C VAL A 281 -1.25 37.65 16.06
N LEU A 282 -0.13 37.29 16.69
CA LEU A 282 0.18 37.68 18.07
C LEU A 282 0.13 39.22 18.25
N ARG A 283 -0.42 39.66 19.40
CA ARG A 283 -0.57 41.09 19.74
C ARG A 283 0.77 41.73 20.04
N LEU A 284 1.61 41.03 20.82
CA LEU A 284 3.01 41.35 20.99
C LEU A 284 3.85 40.36 20.18
N PRO A 285 4.36 40.76 19.01
CA PRO A 285 5.11 39.86 18.16
C PRO A 285 6.53 39.68 18.74
N SER A 286 7.02 38.44 18.76
CA SER A 286 8.35 38.09 19.28
C SER A 286 9.05 37.11 18.35
N MET A 287 10.29 37.40 17.98
CA MET A 287 11.08 36.56 17.07
C MET A 287 11.42 35.21 17.70
N ALA A 288 11.70 35.18 19.01
CA ALA A 288 12.04 33.96 19.73
C ALA A 288 10.91 32.91 19.72
N LYS A 289 9.65 33.33 19.94
CA LYS A 289 8.50 32.40 19.86
C LYS A 289 8.27 31.89 18.44
N PHE A 290 8.46 32.74 17.43
CA PHE A 290 8.34 32.35 16.03
C PHE A 290 9.40 31.30 15.65
N ASP A 291 10.66 31.53 16.00
CA ASP A 291 11.76 30.58 15.73
C ASP A 291 11.60 29.28 16.53
N ALA A 292 11.06 29.33 17.75
CA ALA A 292 10.72 28.13 18.52
C ALA A 292 9.63 27.30 17.84
N GLY A 293 8.56 27.93 17.36
CA GLY A 293 7.51 27.28 16.57
C GLY A 293 8.05 26.69 15.27
N PHE A 294 8.90 27.42 14.57
CA PHE A 294 9.59 26.93 13.36
C PHE A 294 10.39 25.65 13.63
N GLN A 295 11.18 25.63 14.70
CA GLN A 295 11.96 24.44 15.08
C GLN A 295 11.06 23.27 15.49
N GLN A 296 9.95 23.54 16.19
CA GLN A 296 8.97 22.53 16.56
C GLN A 296 8.36 21.87 15.31
N CYS A 297 7.96 22.66 14.32
CA CYS A 297 7.44 22.19 13.04
C CYS A 297 8.46 21.32 12.30
N ASN A 298 9.72 21.74 12.23
CA ASN A 298 10.78 20.97 11.57
C ASN A 298 11.04 19.62 12.27
N ARG A 299 11.01 19.59 13.61
CA ARG A 299 11.16 18.36 14.41
C ARG A 299 9.96 17.42 14.26
N SER A 300 8.73 17.93 14.29
CA SER A 300 7.51 17.14 14.08
C SER A 300 7.49 16.54 12.66
N PHE A 301 7.81 17.34 11.65
CA PHE A 301 7.90 16.87 10.26
C PHE A 301 8.93 15.74 10.09
N ALA A 302 10.12 15.87 10.68
CA ALA A 302 11.16 14.84 10.58
C ALA A 302 10.73 13.49 11.17
N ARG A 303 9.93 13.51 12.25
CA ARG A 303 9.48 12.32 13.01
C ARG A 303 8.20 11.69 12.46
N GLU A 304 7.20 12.49 12.11
CA GLU A 304 5.86 12.00 11.77
C GLU A 304 5.66 11.75 10.25
N CYS A 305 6.40 12.46 9.38
CA CYS A 305 6.32 12.27 7.93
C CYS A 305 7.32 11.21 7.46
N LEU A 306 6.78 10.07 7.02
CA LEU A 306 7.49 8.88 6.54
C LEU A 306 6.98 8.45 5.17
N GLY A 307 7.82 7.76 4.40
CA GLY A 307 7.48 7.21 3.09
C GLY A 307 7.83 8.11 1.90
N PRO A 308 7.39 7.73 0.68
CA PRO A 308 7.83 8.35 -0.58
C PRO A 308 7.43 9.83 -0.70
N ALA A 309 6.32 10.25 -0.09
CA ALA A 309 5.84 11.63 -0.19
C ALA A 309 6.73 12.63 0.59
N LYS A 310 7.63 12.15 1.45
CA LYS A 310 8.45 12.99 2.34
C LYS A 310 9.31 14.02 1.60
N THR A 311 9.92 13.63 0.48
CA THR A 311 10.81 14.51 -0.29
C THR A 311 10.06 15.70 -0.88
N ASN A 312 8.90 15.43 -1.49
CA ASN A 312 8.03 16.44 -2.09
C ASN A 312 7.47 17.39 -1.01
N TYR A 313 6.90 16.85 0.08
CA TYR A 313 6.38 17.67 1.17
C TYR A 313 7.47 18.44 1.92
N LYS A 314 8.71 17.93 1.99
CA LYS A 314 9.85 18.67 2.57
C LYS A 314 10.12 19.96 1.80
N GLN A 315 10.12 19.89 0.46
CA GLN A 315 10.32 21.08 -0.37
C GLN A 315 9.17 22.08 -0.21
N ARG A 316 7.92 21.60 -0.23
CA ARG A 316 6.73 22.43 -0.02
C ARG A 316 6.73 23.11 1.34
N MET A 317 7.06 22.36 2.40
CA MET A 317 7.18 22.85 3.77
C MET A 317 8.25 23.93 3.88
N MET A 318 9.46 23.70 3.37
CA MET A 318 10.54 24.70 3.43
C MET A 318 10.17 26.00 2.70
N LYS A 319 9.45 25.91 1.59
CA LYS A 319 8.94 27.08 0.86
C LYS A 319 7.88 27.84 1.66
N MET A 320 6.92 27.14 2.26
CA MET A 320 5.89 27.75 3.11
C MET A 320 6.53 28.45 4.33
N LEU A 321 7.41 27.74 5.04
CA LEU A 321 8.14 28.24 6.19
C LEU A 321 9.04 29.44 5.87
N GLY A 322 9.69 29.45 4.70
CA GLY A 322 10.45 30.60 4.22
C GLY A 322 9.57 31.82 3.95
N LYS A 323 8.41 31.61 3.32
CA LYS A 323 7.44 32.67 3.03
C LYS A 323 6.85 33.25 4.31
N SER A 324 6.40 32.41 5.25
CA SER A 324 5.83 32.86 6.52
C SER A 324 6.86 33.61 7.36
N ARG A 325 8.13 33.19 7.37
CA ARG A 325 9.21 33.92 8.04
C ARG A 325 9.44 35.31 7.46
N ALA A 326 9.51 35.43 6.14
CA ALA A 326 9.70 36.72 5.49
C ALA A 326 8.53 37.68 5.75
N LEU A 327 7.30 37.17 5.68
CA LEU A 327 6.09 37.95 6.01
C LEU A 327 6.09 38.37 7.48
N PHE A 328 6.39 37.45 8.40
CA PHE A 328 6.47 37.73 9.82
C PHE A 328 7.48 38.83 10.13
N ILE A 329 8.71 38.77 9.59
CA ILE A 329 9.74 39.79 9.81
C ILE A 329 9.25 41.18 9.35
N LYS A 330 8.59 41.24 8.19
CA LYS A 330 8.05 42.51 7.66
C LYS A 330 6.97 43.09 8.58
N GLU A 331 6.00 42.29 8.98
CA GLU A 331 4.93 42.74 9.88
C GLU A 331 5.42 43.05 11.29
N TYR A 332 6.35 42.25 11.81
CA TYR A 332 7.02 42.42 13.09
C TYR A 332 7.67 43.80 13.18
N ASN A 333 8.54 44.14 12.22
CA ASN A 333 9.24 45.40 12.23
C ASN A 333 8.29 46.59 12.08
N LYS A 334 7.25 46.47 11.25
CA LYS A 334 6.21 47.49 11.10
C LYS A 334 5.43 47.71 12.41
N LYS A 335 5.02 46.63 13.10
CA LYS A 335 4.34 46.70 14.39
C LYS A 335 5.21 47.37 15.45
N ILE A 336 6.49 47.00 15.56
CA ILE A 336 7.44 47.62 16.50
C ILE A 336 7.61 49.10 16.23
N PHE A 337 7.82 49.47 14.96
CA PHE A 337 7.96 50.87 14.59
C PHE A 337 6.72 51.69 15.01
N ASN A 338 5.52 51.19 14.71
CA ASN A 338 4.27 51.84 15.10
C ASN A 338 4.10 51.93 16.62
N TRP A 339 4.49 50.89 17.36
CA TRP A 339 4.48 50.89 18.82
C TRP A 339 5.45 51.93 19.39
N LEU A 340 6.67 52.04 18.86
CA LEU A 340 7.66 53.03 19.29
C LEU A 340 7.18 54.47 19.06
N VAL A 341 6.59 54.74 17.89
CA VAL A 341 6.01 56.06 17.58
C VAL A 341 4.86 56.37 18.55
N THR A 342 3.94 55.42 18.76
CA THR A 342 2.81 55.60 19.68
C THR A 342 3.29 55.83 21.12
N LEU A 343 4.25 55.04 21.59
CA LEU A 343 4.82 55.15 22.93
C LEU A 343 5.51 56.52 23.13
N SER A 344 6.21 57.03 22.11
CA SER A 344 6.84 58.35 22.19
C SER A 344 5.82 59.48 22.40
N LEU A 345 4.68 59.44 21.69
CA LEU A 345 3.59 60.42 21.86
C LEU A 345 2.91 60.30 23.22
N VAL A 346 2.66 59.08 23.70
CA VAL A 346 2.10 58.84 25.04
C VAL A 346 3.04 59.38 26.12
N MET A 347 4.36 59.18 25.97
CA MET A 347 5.35 59.70 26.93
C MET A 347 5.40 61.22 26.98
N VAL A 348 5.15 61.92 25.86
CA VAL A 348 4.99 63.38 25.85
C VAL A 348 3.80 63.81 26.73
N VAL A 349 2.66 63.13 26.58
CA VAL A 349 1.45 63.43 27.38
C VAL A 349 1.70 63.14 28.87
N ILE A 350 2.31 62.01 29.20
CA ILE A 350 2.63 61.64 30.59
C ILE A 350 3.63 62.63 31.22
N GLY A 351 4.68 62.99 30.48
CA GLY A 351 5.69 63.97 30.91
C GLY A 351 5.07 65.32 31.24
N ARG A 352 4.19 65.80 30.36
CA ARG A 352 3.55 67.11 30.48
C ARG A 352 2.48 67.17 31.57
N PHE A 353 1.63 66.15 31.65
CA PHE A 353 0.41 66.22 32.47
C PHE A 353 0.49 65.46 33.80
N ILE A 354 1.27 64.37 33.87
CA ILE A 354 1.28 63.49 35.05
C ILE A 354 2.48 63.80 35.95
N THR A 355 3.69 63.76 35.39
CA THR A 355 4.93 63.89 36.18
C THR A 355 5.48 65.32 36.23
N ARG A 356 5.03 66.20 35.32
CA ARG A 356 5.53 67.58 35.14
C ARG A 356 7.06 67.65 35.04
N PHE A 357 7.67 66.64 34.41
CA PHE A 357 9.12 66.51 34.32
C PHE A 357 9.59 66.85 32.90
N ILE A 358 10.17 68.04 32.75
CA ILE A 358 10.53 68.64 31.44
C ILE A 358 11.56 67.79 30.68
N LEU A 359 12.48 67.10 31.37
CA LEU A 359 13.49 66.28 30.70
C LEU A 359 12.88 65.05 30.00
N ILE A 360 11.83 64.45 30.55
CA ILE A 360 11.12 63.34 29.92
C ILE A 360 10.38 63.84 28.67
N GLU A 361 9.80 65.04 28.73
CA GLU A 361 9.15 65.66 27.58
C GLU A 361 10.14 65.95 26.45
N ILE A 362 11.29 66.58 26.75
CA ILE A 362 12.34 66.85 25.75
C ILE A 362 12.86 65.54 25.15
N GLY A 363 13.14 64.53 25.98
CA GLY A 363 13.59 63.22 25.51
C GLY A 363 12.57 62.52 24.60
N ALA A 364 11.29 62.58 24.93
CA ALA A 364 10.22 61.99 24.13
C ALA A 364 10.02 62.71 22.79
N TRP A 365 10.10 64.04 22.75
CA TRP A 365 10.08 64.82 21.51
C TRP A 365 11.29 64.52 20.62
N MET A 366 12.49 64.44 21.20
CA MET A 366 13.69 64.05 20.45
C MET A 366 13.54 62.66 19.84
N LEU A 367 13.03 61.69 20.61
CA LEU A 367 12.77 60.33 20.11
C LEU A 367 11.74 60.32 18.97
N PHE A 368 10.65 61.08 19.10
CA PHE A 368 9.62 61.16 18.06
C PHE A 368 10.16 61.76 16.75
N ILE A 369 10.89 62.90 16.85
CA ILE A 369 11.52 63.54 15.69
C ILE A 369 12.54 62.61 15.05
N PHE A 370 13.34 61.92 15.87
CA PHE A 370 14.28 60.91 15.41
C PHE A 370 13.57 59.81 14.62
N LEU A 371 12.54 59.16 15.16
CA LEU A 371 11.80 58.08 14.48
C LEU A 371 11.17 58.54 13.14
N GLN A 372 10.63 59.75 13.10
CA GLN A 372 10.00 60.32 11.89
C GLN A 372 11.03 60.71 10.82
N THR A 373 12.20 61.20 11.23
CA THR A 373 13.30 61.57 10.33
C THR A 373 14.05 60.33 9.85
N TYR A 374 14.20 59.34 10.72
CA TYR A 374 14.89 58.09 10.48
C TYR A 374 14.21 57.29 9.35
N THR A 375 12.88 57.24 9.29
CA THR A 375 12.15 56.60 8.18
C THR A 375 12.26 57.34 6.85
N ARG A 376 12.42 58.67 6.87
CA ARG A 376 12.60 59.47 5.64
C ARG A 376 14.01 59.40 5.05
N MET A 377 14.99 58.98 5.86
CA MET A 377 16.39 58.87 5.43
C MET A 377 16.64 57.62 4.57
N PHE A 378 15.79 56.59 4.68
CA PHE A 378 15.91 55.35 3.92
C PHE A 378 14.89 55.29 2.79
N TRP A 379 15.35 55.04 1.56
CA TRP A 379 14.50 54.96 0.37
C TRP A 379 13.66 53.67 0.31
N SER A 380 13.96 52.65 1.12
CA SER A 380 13.17 51.42 1.25
C SER A 380 13.05 50.95 2.71
N GLU A 381 11.86 50.46 3.09
CA GLU A 381 11.57 49.91 4.42
C GLU A 381 12.48 48.73 4.79
N GLU A 382 12.94 47.96 3.80
CA GLU A 382 13.81 46.80 4.01
C GLU A 382 15.23 47.21 4.42
N SER A 383 15.78 48.29 3.85
CA SER A 383 17.13 48.77 4.18
C SER A 383 17.25 49.30 5.63
N LEU A 384 16.13 49.76 6.19
CA LEU A 384 16.01 50.20 7.58
C LEU A 384 16.25 49.03 8.56
N TYR A 385 15.70 47.86 8.25
CA TYR A 385 15.63 46.73 9.17
C TYR A 385 16.95 45.95 9.29
N TYR A 386 17.87 46.10 8.34
CA TYR A 386 19.20 45.50 8.38
C TYR A 386 20.26 46.38 9.08
N ASN A 387 19.88 47.58 9.57
CA ASN A 387 20.81 48.50 10.22
C ASN A 387 21.17 48.02 11.65
N PRO A 388 22.45 48.09 12.07
CA PRO A 388 22.87 47.72 13.42
C PRO A 388 22.14 48.47 14.55
N VAL A 389 21.74 49.73 14.33
CA VAL A 389 20.97 50.51 15.31
C VAL A 389 19.56 49.93 15.48
N TRP A 390 18.92 49.50 14.40
CA TRP A 390 17.61 48.85 14.45
C TRP A 390 17.69 47.49 15.17
N ASN A 391 18.75 46.71 14.91
CA ASN A 391 18.99 45.44 15.59
C ASN A 391 19.15 45.62 17.11
N PHE A 392 19.79 46.70 17.56
CA PHE A 392 19.88 47.01 18.99
C PHE A 392 18.52 47.35 19.61
N ILE A 393 17.68 48.11 18.90
CA ILE A 393 16.31 48.44 19.32
C ILE A 393 15.46 47.16 19.41
N VAL A 394 15.52 46.31 18.39
CA VAL A 394 14.84 45.01 18.35
C VAL A 394 15.31 44.11 19.49
N ALA A 395 16.61 44.01 19.75
CA ALA A 395 17.14 43.21 20.86
C ALA A 395 16.67 43.72 22.24
N THR A 396 16.60 45.05 22.41
CA THR A 396 16.08 45.68 23.63
C THR A 396 14.59 45.38 23.79
N TRP A 397 13.81 45.47 22.72
CA TRP A 397 12.39 45.12 22.70
C TRP A 397 12.16 43.64 23.04
N GLU A 398 12.89 42.72 22.40
CA GLU A 398 12.80 41.28 22.69
C GLU A 398 13.11 40.99 24.15
N THR A 399 14.13 41.64 24.75
CA THR A 399 14.46 41.45 26.17
C THR A 399 13.36 41.95 27.11
N LEU A 400 12.67 43.03 26.73
CA LEU A 400 11.59 43.63 27.53
C LEU A 400 10.27 42.87 27.43
N VAL A 401 9.92 42.40 26.23
CA VAL A 401 8.64 41.72 25.95
C VAL A 401 8.73 40.22 26.23
N TYR A 402 9.90 39.63 26.01
CA TYR A 402 10.18 38.23 26.26
C TYR A 402 11.18 38.09 27.40
N SER A 403 10.69 38.17 28.65
CA SER A 403 11.45 37.72 29.81
C SER A 403 11.03 36.30 30.17
N PRO A 404 11.94 35.40 30.60
CA PRO A 404 11.60 34.04 31.01
C PRO A 404 10.64 33.96 32.23
N ILE A 405 10.32 35.09 32.85
CA ILE A 405 9.54 35.20 34.10
C ILE A 405 8.17 35.85 33.87
N LEU A 406 8.02 36.70 32.85
CA LEU A 406 6.78 37.46 32.56
C LEU A 406 6.50 37.46 31.05
N ASP A 407 5.49 36.70 30.63
CA ASP A 407 4.97 36.73 29.26
C ASP A 407 4.00 37.92 29.11
N LEU A 408 4.53 39.07 28.65
CA LEU A 408 3.76 40.31 28.57
C LEU A 408 2.55 40.19 27.62
N ASP A 409 2.55 39.28 26.64
CA ASP A 409 1.41 39.10 25.72
C ASP A 409 0.13 38.68 26.47
N ARG A 410 0.30 37.89 27.54
CA ARG A 410 -0.80 37.42 28.39
C ARG A 410 -1.06 38.34 29.59
N TRP A 411 -0.03 39.00 30.11
CA TRP A 411 -0.08 39.76 31.36
C TRP A 411 -0.11 41.28 31.22
N ALA A 412 0.09 41.84 30.02
CA ALA A 412 0.09 43.30 29.81
C ALA A 412 -1.24 43.95 30.23
N ILE A 413 -2.38 43.38 29.84
CA ILE A 413 -3.70 43.95 30.16
C ILE A 413 -3.98 43.89 31.69
N PRO A 414 -3.79 42.74 32.38
CA PRO A 414 -3.92 42.68 33.83
C PRO A 414 -3.00 43.67 34.58
N LEU A 415 -1.74 43.80 34.15
CA LEU A 415 -0.79 44.70 34.81
C LEU A 415 -1.17 46.17 34.65
N VAL A 416 -1.60 46.57 33.45
CA VAL A 416 -2.09 47.93 33.19
C VAL A 416 -3.36 48.23 34.00
N ALA A 417 -4.29 47.27 34.10
CA ALA A 417 -5.49 47.44 34.91
C ALA A 417 -5.17 47.57 36.42
N MET A 418 -4.24 46.76 36.93
CA MET A 418 -3.76 46.82 38.31
C MET A 418 -3.10 48.17 38.63
N LEU A 419 -2.24 48.67 37.73
CA LEU A 419 -1.60 49.98 37.88
C LEU A 419 -2.62 51.13 37.84
N SER A 420 -3.61 51.07 36.94
CA SER A 420 -4.68 52.06 36.87
C SER A 420 -5.50 52.10 38.16
N MET A 421 -5.91 50.93 38.65
CA MET A 421 -6.64 50.81 39.92
C MET A 421 -5.81 51.30 41.11
N PHE A 422 -4.50 51.01 41.13
CA PHE A 422 -3.59 51.50 42.15
C PHE A 422 -3.44 53.03 42.12
N ILE A 423 -3.33 53.62 40.93
CA ILE A 423 -3.25 55.08 40.76
C ILE A 423 -4.57 55.73 41.23
N VAL A 424 -5.72 55.20 40.82
CA VAL A 424 -7.04 55.70 41.27
C VAL A 424 -7.20 55.56 42.78
N TYR A 425 -6.79 54.43 43.37
CA TYR A 425 -6.80 54.21 44.81
C TYR A 425 -5.90 55.20 45.55
N CYS A 426 -4.66 55.39 45.07
CA CYS A 426 -3.74 56.38 45.62
C CYS A 426 -4.34 57.78 45.53
N TRP A 427 -4.90 58.15 44.38
CA TRP A 427 -5.49 59.47 44.17
C TRP A 427 -6.71 59.70 45.07
N ALA A 428 -7.58 58.70 45.26
CA ALA A 428 -8.69 58.75 46.20
C ALA A 428 -8.22 58.88 47.68
N CYS A 429 -7.14 58.18 48.06
CA CYS A 429 -6.55 58.30 49.39
C CYS A 429 -5.89 59.67 49.63
N TYR A 430 -5.20 60.22 48.62
CA TYR A 430 -4.61 61.55 48.68
C TYR A 430 -5.68 62.65 48.70
N TRP A 431 -6.79 62.48 47.97
CA TRP A 431 -7.90 63.44 47.97
C TRP A 431 -8.61 63.48 49.33
N LYS A 432 -8.87 62.33 49.96
CA LYS A 432 -9.41 62.27 51.33
C LYS A 432 -8.54 63.00 52.36
N ARG A 433 -7.22 63.01 52.17
CA ARG A 433 -6.27 63.67 53.08
C ARG A 433 -6.22 65.20 52.90
N LYS A 434 -6.63 65.72 51.74
CA LYS A 434 -6.57 67.16 51.40
C LYS A 434 -7.84 67.95 51.74
N TYR A 435 -8.97 67.27 52.00
CA TYR A 435 -10.24 67.88 52.44
C TYR A 435 -10.70 67.42 53.84
N GLY A 436 -9.77 66.97 54.68
CA GLY A 436 -10.07 66.48 56.04
C GLY A 436 -9.43 67.33 57.14
N SER A 437 -9.77 68.61 57.24
CA SER A 437 -9.51 69.41 58.46
C SER A 437 -10.41 70.65 58.55
N GLN A 438 -11.73 70.46 58.64
CA GLN A 438 -12.59 71.49 59.21
C GLN A 438 -13.83 70.90 59.85
N TRP A 439 -13.66 70.33 61.04
CA TRP A 439 -14.71 70.21 62.05
C TRP A 439 -14.15 70.74 63.36
N LEU A 440 -14.46 72.01 63.65
CA LEU A 440 -14.27 72.62 64.97
C LEU A 440 -15.28 71.98 65.93
N LEU A 441 -14.78 71.27 66.94
CA LEU A 441 -15.53 70.92 68.15
C LEU A 441 -15.68 72.18 69.03
N PRO A 442 -16.86 72.46 69.62
CA PRO A 442 -16.94 73.43 70.70
C PRO A 442 -16.49 72.79 72.02
N LEU A 443 -15.58 73.48 72.71
CA LEU A 443 -15.11 73.16 74.06
C LEU A 443 -16.20 73.46 75.09
N HIS A 444 -16.43 72.48 75.96
CA HIS A 444 -17.23 72.58 77.16
C HIS A 444 -16.45 73.35 78.24
N THR A 445 -17.04 74.40 78.82
CA THR A 445 -16.73 74.84 80.20
C THR A 445 -18.01 75.24 80.93
N SER A 446 -18.20 74.62 82.09
CA SER A 446 -19.18 74.93 83.13
C SER A 446 -18.70 76.10 83.99
N ASN A 447 -19.58 77.01 84.44
CA ASN A 447 -20.04 77.05 85.85
C ASN A 447 -21.04 78.19 86.15
N THR A 448 -22.07 77.83 86.93
CA THR A 448 -22.79 78.59 87.98
C THR A 448 -22.98 80.12 87.90
N ASN A 449 -24.25 80.56 87.81
CA ASN A 449 -25.03 81.09 88.96
C ASN A 449 -26.38 81.65 88.49
N GLY A 450 -27.44 81.34 89.24
CA GLY A 450 -28.81 81.73 88.92
C GLY A 450 -29.18 83.15 89.37
N LEU A 451 -30.25 83.68 88.78
CA LEU A 451 -31.35 84.35 89.50
C LEU A 451 -32.51 84.67 88.52
N ASN A 452 -33.73 84.34 88.96
CA ASN A 452 -35.02 85.00 88.69
C ASN A 452 -35.71 84.96 87.30
N ARG A 453 -36.60 83.96 87.17
CA ARG A 453 -38.07 84.03 86.90
C ARG A 453 -38.73 85.45 86.75
N PRO A 454 -40.00 85.56 86.27
CA PRO A 454 -40.65 85.29 84.96
C PRO A 454 -41.40 86.54 84.40
N ARG A 455 -42.04 86.46 83.21
CA ARG A 455 -43.53 86.50 82.99
C ARG A 455 -43.89 86.80 81.52
N THR A 456 -44.86 86.00 81.04
CA THR A 456 -46.02 86.29 80.15
C THR A 456 -45.96 87.31 79.01
N ASP A 457 -46.60 86.85 77.93
CA ASP A 457 -47.11 87.49 76.70
C ASP A 457 -46.15 87.61 75.50
#